data_AF-A0AAF0ITJ1-F1
#
_entry.id   AF-A0AAF0ITJ1-F1
#
_cell.length_a   1.000
_cell.length_b   1.000
_cell.length_c   1.000
_cell.angle_alpha   90.00
_cell.angle_beta   90.00
_cell.angle_gamma   90.00
#
_symmetry.space_group_name_H-M   'P 1'
#
loop_
_entity.id
_entity.type
_entity.pdbx_description
1 polymer ?
#
loop_
_entity_poly.entity_id
_entity_poly.type
_entity_poly.pdbx_seq_one_letter_code
_entity_poly.pdbx_strand_id
1 'polypeptide(L)' 'MLRGYDALGSLVLSHCVERIFSSDAGVEEVPLGVYVLRGDSISLVGDMDLEKDRRIDWASLAAEPIPVTKHT' A
#
# COMPACT_ATOMS: atom_id res chain seq x y z
N MET A 1 -4.10 -6.16 -6.07
CA MET A 1 -5.57 -6.32 -6.28
C MET A 1 -6.20 -7.11 -5.15
N LEU A 2 -7.33 -6.64 -4.61
CA LEU A 2 -8.12 -7.36 -3.60
C LEU A 2 -8.71 -8.66 -4.16
N ARG A 3 -8.63 -9.75 -3.39
CA ARG A 3 -9.16 -11.07 -3.74
C ARG A 3 -10.15 -11.62 -2.71
N GLY A 4 -10.03 -11.21 -1.46
CA GLY A 4 -10.96 -11.60 -0.42
C GLY A 4 -10.78 -10.74 0.82
N TYR A 5 -11.83 -10.70 1.63
CA TYR A 5 -11.85 -10.07 2.93
C TYR A 5 -12.76 -10.87 3.87
N ASP A 6 -12.60 -10.67 5.17
CA ASP A 6 -13.48 -11.24 6.20
C ASP A 6 -14.19 -10.15 7.02
N ALA A 7 -15.06 -10.57 7.93
CA ALA A 7 -15.81 -9.66 8.81
C ALA A 7 -14.95 -8.96 9.86
N LEU A 8 -13.71 -9.43 10.08
CA LEU A 8 -12.74 -8.83 11.00
C LEU A 8 -11.80 -7.85 10.30
N GLY A 9 -11.97 -7.65 8.99
CA GLY A 9 -11.20 -6.71 8.18
C GLY A 9 -9.90 -7.27 7.62
N SER A 10 -9.60 -8.56 7.79
CA SER A 10 -8.42 -9.16 7.16
C SER A 10 -8.57 -9.15 5.64
N LEU A 11 -7.47 -8.98 4.91
CA LEU A 11 -7.47 -8.87 3.45
C LEU A 11 -6.52 -9.88 2.81
N VAL A 12 -6.93 -10.43 1.67
CA VAL A 12 -6.06 -11.17 0.75
C VAL A 12 -5.88 -10.33 -0.50
N LEU A 13 -4.65 -9.92 -0.76
CA LEU A 13 -4.24 -9.21 -1.97
C LEU A 13 -3.42 -10.12 -2.89
N SER A 14 -3.58 -9.96 -4.19
CA SER A 14 -2.73 -10.59 -5.21
C SER A 14 -2.11 -9.52 -6.10
N HIS A 15 -0.95 -9.80 -6.71
CA HIS A 15 -0.15 -8.81 -7.43
C HIS A 15 0.04 -7.53 -6.59
N CYS A 16 0.36 -7.73 -5.30
CA CYS A 16 0.62 -6.63 -4.37
C CYS A 16 2.01 -6.07 -4.64
N VAL A 17 2.10 -4.74 -4.63
CA VAL A 17 3.33 -3.96 -4.68
C VAL A 17 3.30 -3.04 -3.47
N GLU A 18 4.33 -3.09 -2.65
CA GLU A 18 4.55 -2.15 -1.57
C GLU A 18 5.30 -0.94 -2.09
N ARG A 19 4.87 0.27 -1.70
CA ARG A 19 5.51 1.54 -2.06
C ARG A 19 6.09 2.18 -0.82
N ILE A 20 7.40 2.38 -0.81
CA ILE A 20 8.13 2.98 0.30
C ILE A 20 8.51 4.41 -0.11
N PHE A 21 7.93 5.38 0.59
CA PHE A 21 8.16 6.81 0.35
C PHE A 21 9.29 7.31 1.25
N SER A 22 10.13 8.19 0.70
CA SER A 22 11.23 8.86 1.39
C SER A 22 11.30 10.33 0.94
N SER A 23 11.78 11.19 1.83
CA SER A 23 12.06 12.61 1.51
C SER A 23 13.34 12.77 0.67
N ASP A 24 14.25 11.80 0.72
CA ASP A 24 15.59 11.89 0.13
C ASP A 24 15.74 11.12 -1.20
N ALA A 25 14.78 10.27 -1.55
CA ALA A 25 14.84 9.42 -2.74
C ALA A 25 13.44 9.20 -3.33
N GLY A 26 13.42 8.78 -4.61
CA GLY A 26 12.19 8.34 -5.27
C GLY A 26 11.58 7.11 -4.60
N VAL A 27 10.30 6.84 -4.89
CA VAL A 27 9.57 5.72 -4.30
C VAL A 27 10.20 4.38 -4.72
N GLU A 28 10.45 3.54 -3.73
CA GLU A 28 10.84 2.15 -3.94
C GLU A 28 9.58 1.26 -4.07
N GLU A 29 9.52 0.45 -5.13
CA GLU A 29 8.44 -0.51 -5.37
C GLU A 29 8.91 -1.94 -5.11
N VAL A 30 8.33 -2.60 -4.10
CA VAL A 30 8.66 -3.98 -3.72
C VAL A 30 7.52 -4.92 -4.11
N PRO A 31 7.72 -5.85 -5.06
CA PRO A 31 6.69 -6.81 -5.45
C PRO A 31 6.52 -7.90 -4.38
N LEU A 32 5.33 -7.98 -3.78
CA LEU A 32 4.97 -8.96 -2.75
C LEU A 32 4.19 -10.16 -3.30
N GLY A 33 3.58 -10.03 -4.46
CA GLY A 33 2.77 -11.11 -5.06
C GLY A 33 1.46 -11.31 -4.31
N VAL A 34 1.29 -12.46 -3.64
CA VAL A 34 0.13 -12.72 -2.76
C VAL A 34 0.47 -12.28 -1.35
N TYR A 35 -0.34 -11.40 -0.77
CA TYR A 35 -0.11 -10.82 0.54
C TYR A 35 -1.37 -10.86 1.39
N VAL A 36 -1.25 -11.40 2.61
CA VAL A 36 -2.36 -11.56 3.55
C VAL A 36 -2.15 -10.59 4.71
N LEU A 37 -3.07 -9.66 4.90
CA LEU A 37 -3.05 -8.69 5.98
C LEU A 37 -4.07 -9.04 7.05
N ARG A 38 -3.66 -8.95 8.32
CA ARG A 38 -4.54 -9.12 9.47
C ARG A 38 -5.32 -7.82 9.74
N GLY A 39 -6.61 -7.94 10.04
CA GLY A 39 -7.53 -6.80 10.14
C GLY A 39 -7.09 -5.63 11.01
N ASP A 40 -6.51 -5.89 12.18
CA ASP A 40 -6.09 -4.84 13.11
C ASP A 40 -4.80 -4.11 12.71
N SER A 41 -4.09 -4.63 11.71
CA SER A 41 -2.87 -4.02 11.17
C SER A 41 -3.19 -3.07 10.00
N ILE A 42 -4.47 -2.96 9.63
CA ILE A 42 -4.93 -2.12 8.52
C ILE A 42 -5.51 -0.82 9.07
N SER A 43 -4.96 0.31 8.62
CA SER A 43 -5.44 1.65 9.01
C SER A 43 -6.43 2.25 8.00
N LEU A 44 -6.26 1.99 6.70
CA LEU A 44 -7.09 2.53 5.63
C LEU A 44 -7.13 1.56 4.43
N VAL A 45 -8.28 1.48 3.77
CA VAL A 45 -8.45 0.84 2.45
C VAL A 45 -9.18 1.83 1.55
N GLY A 46 -8.63 2.10 0.37
CA GLY A 46 -9.23 3.03 -0.59
C GLY A 46 -9.19 2.46 -2.01
N ASP A 47 -10.20 2.80 -2.79
CA ASP A 47 -10.23 2.46 -4.21
C ASP A 47 -9.13 3.21 -4.97
N MET A 48 -8.49 2.53 -5.91
CA MET A 48 -7.39 3.06 -6.71
C MET A 48 -7.77 3.14 -8.18
N ASP A 49 -7.57 4.31 -8.77
CA ASP A 49 -7.66 4.52 -10.21
C ASP A 49 -6.36 4.03 -10.88
N LEU A 50 -6.40 2.83 -11.44
CA LEU A 50 -5.22 2.17 -12.04
C LEU A 50 -4.62 2.95 -13.22
N GLU A 51 -5.43 3.70 -13.96
CA GLU A 51 -4.94 4.46 -15.12
C GLU A 51 -4.20 5.72 -14.68
N LYS A 52 -4.63 6.36 -13.59
CA LYS A 52 -3.86 7.44 -12.96
C LYS A 52 -2.59 6.91 -12.31
N ASP A 53 -2.69 5.80 -11.58
CA ASP A 53 -1.57 5.17 -10.88
C ASP A 53 -0.40 4.85 -11.82
N ARG A 54 -0.70 4.30 -13.01
CA ARG A 54 0.28 3.96 -14.05
C ARG A 54 0.96 5.17 -14.70
N ARG A 55 0.35 6.36 -14.62
CA ARG A 55 0.90 7.58 -15.23
C ARG A 55 1.83 8.34 -14.28
N ILE A 56 1.85 7.98 -13.01
CA ILE A 56 2.70 8.61 -12.02
C ILE A 56 4.11 8.02 -12.15
N ASP A 57 5.12 8.89 -12.25
CA ASP A 57 6.52 8.50 -12.21
C ASP A 57 6.99 8.35 -10.75
N TRP A 58 6.67 7.19 -10.16
CA TRP A 58 6.97 6.87 -8.76
C TRP A 58 8.47 6.97 -8.44
N ALA A 59 9.34 6.60 -9.39
CA ALA A 59 10.79 6.60 -9.20
C ALA A 59 11.40 8.01 -9.07
N SER A 60 10.66 9.06 -9.44
CA SER A 60 11.06 10.46 -9.30
C SER A 60 10.39 11.18 -8.11
N LEU A 61 9.41 10.55 -7.48
CA LEU A 61 8.56 11.18 -6.48
C LEU A 61 9.14 11.02 -5.07
N ALA A 62 9.46 12.13 -4.42
CA ALA A 62 9.88 12.17 -3.02
C ALA A 62 8.72 12.68 -2.14
N ALA A 63 8.47 12.00 -1.02
CA ALA A 63 7.45 12.37 -0.05
C ALA A 63 7.81 11.84 1.36
N GLU A 64 7.32 12.53 2.38
CA GLU A 64 7.53 12.12 3.77
C GLU A 64 6.93 10.73 4.05
N PRO A 65 7.62 9.87 4.83
CA PRO A 65 7.07 8.58 5.26
C PRO A 65 5.76 8.74 6.04
N ILE A 66 4.86 7.77 5.89
CA ILE A 66 3.60 7.75 6.65
C ILE A 66 3.92 7.45 8.13
N PRO A 67 3.45 8.27 9.08
CA PRO A 67 3.67 8.02 10.50
C PRO A 67 2.95 6.76 10.98
N VAL A 68 3.51 6.10 11.99
CA VAL A 68 2.89 4.90 12.59
C VAL A 68 1.60 5.24 13.33
N THR A 69 0.62 4.34 13.24
CA THR A 69 -0.63 4.42 14.01
C THR A 69 -0.34 4.15 15.49
N LYS A 70 -0.92 4.96 16.39
CA LYS A 70 -0.77 4.82 17.84
C LYS A 70 -2.12 4.52 18.48
N HIS A 71 -2.18 3.46 19.29
CA HIS A 71 -3.25 3.20 20.22
C HIS A 71 -2.83 3.83 21.54
N THR A 72 -3.29 5.04 21.85
CA THR A 72 -3.01 5.69 23.13
C THR A 72 -3.50 4.86 24.30
#